data_AF-A0A9P5W9H3-F1
#
_entry.id   AF-A0A9P5W9H3-F1
#
_cell.length_a   1.000
_cell.length_b   1.000
_cell.length_c   1.000
_cell.angle_alpha   90.00
_cell.angle_beta   90.00
_cell.angle_gamma   90.00
#
_symmetry.space_group_name_H-M   'P 1'
#
loop_
_entity.id
_entity.type
_entity.pdbx_description
1 polymer ?
#
loop_
_entity_poly.entity_id
_entity_poly.type
_entity_poly.pdbx_seq_one_letter_code
_entity_poly.pdbx_strand_id
1 'polypeptide(L)'
;MDGVSDIYHVPMAIRFHGVLDQVAWKKALDALFARHEALRTIFVSVNGQPKVQLLPADSELPLLFHDLRDDHDKEATAKQLASLDAITHFDLEKGPLVRAQLIQLAQDEYIFLMTHHHIITDGWSLGVQFRDLNELYEAFSVGQSDPLAPLAI
;
A
#
# COMPACT_ATOMS: atom_id res chain seq x y z
N MET A 1 7.66 -23.62 11.95
CA MET A 1 8.64 -22.84 12.75
C MET A 1 8.02 -21.47 12.82
N ASP A 2 7.12 -21.32 13.79
CA ASP A 2 6.06 -20.32 13.74
C ASP A 2 6.33 -19.37 14.91
N GLY A 3 6.66 -18.11 14.62
CA GLY A 3 6.87 -17.13 15.68
C GLY A 3 7.81 -15.94 15.42
N VAL A 4 8.35 -15.75 14.22
CA VAL A 4 9.25 -14.60 13.93
C VAL A 4 8.66 -13.63 12.88
N SER A 5 7.50 -13.95 12.27
CA SER A 5 7.08 -13.33 11.02
C SER A 5 6.61 -11.86 11.13
N ASP A 6 5.97 -11.46 12.24
CA ASP A 6 5.33 -10.13 12.31
C ASP A 6 6.31 -8.99 12.66
N ILE A 7 7.53 -9.31 13.10
CA ILE A 7 8.58 -8.33 13.43
C ILE A 7 9.04 -7.56 12.18
N TYR A 8 8.80 -8.12 10.99
CA TYR A 8 9.21 -7.53 9.72
C TYR A 8 8.08 -6.82 8.99
N HIS A 9 6.92 -6.59 9.61
CA HIS A 9 5.88 -5.77 9.01
C HIS A 9 6.02 -4.31 9.47
N VAL A 10 5.81 -3.38 8.54
CA VAL A 10 5.79 -1.94 8.79
C VAL A 10 4.38 -1.42 8.46
N PRO A 11 3.43 -1.54 9.40
CA PRO A 11 2.06 -1.08 9.21
C PRO A 11 1.97 0.43 9.38
N MET A 12 1.12 1.06 8.59
CA MET A 12 0.81 2.49 8.68
C MET A 12 -0.68 2.71 8.51
N ALA A 13 -1.21 3.69 9.24
CA ALA A 13 -2.60 4.11 9.14
C ALA A 13 -2.66 5.64 9.07
N ILE A 14 -3.37 6.16 8.07
CA ILE A 14 -3.65 7.59 7.92
C ILE A 14 -5.15 7.77 7.95
N ARG A 15 -5.64 8.55 8.91
CA ARG A 15 -7.03 9.01 8.94
C ARG A 15 -7.08 10.40 8.31
N PHE A 16 -7.98 10.59 7.36
CA PHE A 16 -8.20 11.89 6.74
C PHE A 16 -9.68 12.19 6.57
N HIS A 17 -9.98 13.49 6.54
CA HIS A 17 -11.31 14.04 6.38
C HIS A 17 -11.40 14.80 5.07
N GLY A 18 -12.52 14.67 4.38
CA GLY A 18 -12.78 15.23 3.06
C GLY A 18 -13.36 14.22 2.09
N VAL A 19 -13.84 14.72 0.96
CA VAL A 19 -14.26 13.87 -0.15
C VAL A 19 -13.02 13.30 -0.83
N LEU A 20 -12.96 11.98 -0.96
CA LEU A 20 -11.89 11.28 -1.67
C LEU A 20 -12.38 10.87 -3.06
N ASP A 21 -11.65 11.25 -4.10
CA ASP A 21 -11.84 10.66 -5.42
C ASP A 21 -11.17 9.28 -5.42
N GLN A 22 -11.98 8.24 -5.19
CA GLN A 22 -11.49 6.87 -5.09
C GLN A 22 -10.86 6.37 -6.41
N VAL A 23 -11.28 6.90 -7.56
CA VAL A 23 -10.72 6.53 -8.87
C VAL A 23 -9.34 7.14 -9.02
N ALA A 24 -9.18 8.42 -8.69
CA ALA A 24 -7.87 9.08 -8.67
C ALA A 24 -6.94 8.44 -7.64
N TRP A 25 -7.46 8.06 -6.47
CA TRP A 25 -6.71 7.37 -5.41
C TRP A 25 -6.14 6.03 -5.87
N LYS A 26 -6.97 5.18 -6.48
CA LYS A 26 -6.51 3.89 -7.03
C LYS A 26 -5.46 4.11 -8.13
N LYS A 27 -5.69 5.06 -9.04
CA LYS A 27 -4.70 5.41 -10.08
C LYS A 27 -3.37 5.87 -9.49
N ALA A 28 -3.40 6.65 -8.41
CA ALA A 28 -2.20 7.13 -7.73
C ALA A 28 -1.42 5.98 -7.10
N LEU A 29 -2.11 5.03 -6.46
CA LEU A 29 -1.51 3.81 -5.91
C LEU A 29 -0.89 2.92 -7.00
N ASP A 30 -1.55 2.74 -8.13
CA ASP A 30 -1.01 1.95 -9.25
C ASP A 30 0.22 2.62 -9.88
N ALA A 31 0.19 3.94 -10.07
CA ALA A 31 1.33 4.69 -10.57
C ALA A 31 2.52 4.63 -9.59
N LEU A 32 2.26 4.76 -8.29
CA LEU A 32 3.26 4.57 -7.23
C LEU A 32 3.89 3.18 -7.31
N PHE A 33 3.07 2.14 -7.43
CA PHE A 33 3.51 0.76 -7.51
C PHE A 33 4.34 0.48 -8.77
N ALA A 34 3.91 1.00 -9.92
CA ALA A 34 4.65 0.90 -11.18
C ALA A 34 6.05 1.56 -11.05
N ARG A 35 6.08 2.77 -10.47
CA ARG A 35 7.26 3.62 -10.36
C ARG A 35 8.32 3.08 -9.40
N HIS A 36 7.93 2.52 -8.25
CA HIS A 36 8.90 2.04 -7.26
C HIS A 36 9.17 0.53 -7.42
N GLU A 37 10.32 0.17 -8.00
CA GLU A 37 10.73 -1.24 -8.15
C GLU A 37 10.75 -2.02 -6.83
N ALA A 38 11.09 -1.35 -5.71
CA ALA A 38 11.05 -1.95 -4.38
C ALA A 38 9.67 -2.52 -4.03
N LEU A 39 8.58 -1.82 -4.37
CA LEU A 39 7.22 -2.30 -4.10
C LEU A 39 6.85 -3.54 -4.92
N ARG A 40 7.45 -3.68 -6.11
CA ARG A 40 7.28 -4.82 -7.02
C ARG A 40 8.27 -5.95 -6.78
N THR A 41 9.17 -5.82 -5.82
CA THR A 41 10.22 -6.80 -5.55
C THR A 41 9.65 -8.07 -4.91
N ILE A 42 10.01 -9.22 -5.47
CA ILE A 42 9.75 -10.56 -4.92
C ILE A 42 11.07 -11.32 -4.77
N PHE A 43 11.10 -12.28 -3.85
CA PHE A 43 12.27 -13.07 -3.50
C PHE A 43 11.98 -14.53 -3.81
N VAL A 44 12.53 -15.06 -4.89
CA VAL A 44 12.30 -16.42 -5.35
C VAL A 44 13.52 -17.30 -5.18
N SER A 45 13.32 -18.61 -5.05
CA SER A 45 14.41 -19.59 -5.08
C SER A 45 14.56 -20.17 -6.48
N VAL A 46 15.72 -19.94 -7.12
CA VAL A 46 16.05 -20.53 -8.43
C VAL A 46 17.22 -21.47 -8.26
N ASN A 47 16.99 -22.77 -8.46
CA ASN A 47 17.97 -23.83 -8.21
C ASN A 47 18.54 -23.82 -6.78
N GLY A 48 17.69 -23.52 -5.80
CA GLY A 48 18.08 -23.44 -4.39
C GLY A 48 18.88 -22.20 -4.01
N GLN A 49 19.00 -21.20 -4.90
CA GLN A 49 19.65 -19.93 -4.63
C GLN A 49 18.63 -18.79 -4.59
N PRO A 50 18.68 -17.91 -3.58
CA PRO A 50 17.78 -16.75 -3.51
C PRO A 50 18.08 -15.78 -4.65
N LYS A 51 17.03 -15.32 -5.32
CA LYS A 51 17.08 -14.30 -6.36
C LYS A 51 16.00 -13.26 -6.15
N VAL A 52 16.32 -12.02 -6.50
CA VAL A 52 15.36 -10.93 -6.60
C VAL A 52 14.75 -10.92 -8.00
N GLN A 53 13.44 -10.78 -8.07
CA GLN A 53 12.71 -10.50 -9.31
C GLN A 53 11.73 -9.35 -9.08
N LEU A 54 11.27 -8.74 -10.17
CA LEU A 54 10.27 -7.69 -10.13
C LEU A 54 8.97 -8.20 -10.74
N LEU A 55 7.85 -7.94 -10.08
CA LEU A 55 6.53 -8.00 -10.69
C LEU A 55 6.46 -6.99 -11.87
N PRO A 56 5.69 -7.29 -12.92
CA PRO A 56 5.52 -6.39 -14.07
C PRO A 56 5.07 -5.00 -13.65
N ALA A 57 5.58 -3.96 -14.32
CA ALA A 57 5.26 -2.57 -13.98
C ALA A 57 3.81 -2.18 -14.30
N ASP A 58 3.13 -2.94 -15.16
CA ASP A 58 1.70 -2.82 -15.46
C ASP A 58 0.80 -3.61 -14.50
N SER A 59 1.39 -4.25 -13.48
CA SER A 59 0.61 -4.84 -12.38
C SER A 59 -0.01 -3.75 -11.52
N GLU A 60 -1.20 -4.02 -11.02
CA GLU A 60 -1.90 -3.13 -10.09
C GLU A 60 -1.55 -3.43 -8.63
N LEU A 61 -1.57 -2.41 -7.78
CA LEU A 61 -1.55 -2.60 -6.34
C LEU A 61 -2.97 -3.01 -5.87
N PRO A 62 -3.17 -4.20 -5.28
CA PRO A 62 -4.46 -4.57 -4.74
C PRO A 62 -4.89 -3.60 -3.64
N LEU A 63 -6.09 -3.03 -3.78
CA LEU A 63 -6.71 -2.16 -2.80
C LEU A 63 -8.00 -2.81 -2.30
N LEU A 64 -8.05 -3.17 -1.02
CA LEU A 64 -9.28 -3.63 -0.38
C LEU A 64 -10.07 -2.43 0.13
N PHE A 65 -11.37 -2.38 -0.20
CA PHE A 65 -12.25 -1.31 0.26
C PHE A 65 -13.26 -1.84 1.29
N HIS A 66 -13.37 -1.16 2.42
CA HIS A 66 -14.30 -1.47 3.49
C HIS A 66 -15.23 -0.27 3.74
N ASP A 67 -16.51 -0.42 3.41
CA ASP A 67 -17.52 0.58 3.76
C ASP A 67 -18.11 0.27 5.14
N LEU A 68 -17.78 1.10 6.12
CA LEU A 68 -18.24 0.97 7.51
C LEU A 68 -19.18 2.12 7.91
N ARG A 69 -19.74 2.85 6.93
CA ARG A 69 -20.61 4.00 7.23
C ARG A 69 -21.83 3.62 8.07
N ASP A 70 -22.38 2.43 7.81
CA ASP A 70 -23.55 1.89 8.52
C ASP A 70 -23.20 0.92 9.65
N ASP A 71 -21.90 0.72 9.94
CA ASP A 71 -21.46 -0.12 11.06
C ASP A 71 -21.62 0.63 12.40
N HIS A 72 -22.32 0.01 13.34
CA HIS A 72 -22.59 0.54 14.69
C HIS A 72 -21.32 0.69 15.54
N ASP A 73 -20.29 -0.12 15.31
CA ASP A 73 -19.01 -0.10 16.01
C ASP A 73 -17.84 0.06 15.01
N LYS A 74 -18.05 0.91 14.00
CA LYS A 74 -17.09 1.19 12.91
C LYS A 74 -15.65 1.42 13.37
N GLU A 75 -15.45 2.04 14.53
CA GLU A 75 -14.13 2.29 15.12
C GLU A 75 -13.46 1.01 15.62
N ALA A 76 -14.19 0.13 16.30
CA ALA A 76 -13.65 -1.17 16.70
C ALA A 76 -13.39 -2.05 15.47
N THR A 77 -14.32 -2.08 14.51
CA THR A 77 -14.15 -2.83 13.25
C THR A 77 -12.91 -2.34 12.50
N ALA A 78 -12.70 -1.02 12.35
CA ALA A 78 -11.52 -0.47 11.69
C ALA A 78 -10.21 -0.84 12.40
N LYS A 79 -10.19 -0.82 13.74
CA LYS A 79 -9.02 -1.27 14.52
C LYS A 79 -8.75 -2.76 14.34
N GLN A 80 -9.79 -3.58 14.26
CA GLN A 80 -9.63 -5.02 14.01
C GLN A 80 -9.04 -5.28 12.63
N LEU A 81 -9.52 -4.58 11.59
CA LEU A 81 -8.96 -4.65 10.25
C LEU A 81 -7.48 -4.25 10.22
N ALA A 82 -7.12 -3.13 10.85
CA ALA A 82 -5.73 -2.71 10.95
C ALA A 82 -4.84 -3.71 11.71
N SER A 83 -5.35 -4.27 12.82
CA SER A 83 -4.61 -5.25 13.62
C SER A 83 -4.39 -6.55 12.85
N LEU A 84 -5.40 -7.01 12.11
CA LEU A 84 -5.32 -8.21 11.28
C LEU A 84 -4.34 -8.00 10.12
N ASP A 85 -4.41 -6.85 9.45
CA ASP A 85 -3.49 -6.52 8.35
C ASP A 85 -2.03 -6.49 8.81
N ALA A 86 -1.77 -5.95 10.00
CA ALA A 86 -0.43 -5.87 10.58
C ALA A 86 0.22 -7.23 10.88
N ILE A 87 -0.57 -8.29 11.13
CA ILE A 87 -0.07 -9.65 11.43
C ILE A 87 -0.24 -10.62 10.27
N THR A 88 -0.92 -10.20 9.20
CA THR A 88 -1.12 -11.06 8.03
C THR A 88 0.20 -11.24 7.31
N HIS A 89 0.62 -12.50 7.15
CA HIS A 89 1.93 -12.82 6.58
C HIS A 89 1.99 -12.47 5.08
N PHE A 90 3.17 -12.09 4.62
CA PHE A 90 3.47 -11.96 3.19
C PHE A 90 4.08 -13.25 2.64
N ASP A 91 3.67 -13.62 1.42
CA ASP A 91 4.37 -14.63 0.64
C ASP A 91 5.47 -13.95 -0.18
N LEU A 92 6.73 -14.09 0.26
CA LEU A 92 7.88 -13.41 -0.34
C LEU A 92 8.12 -13.82 -1.81
N GLU A 93 7.69 -15.02 -2.22
CA GLU A 93 7.91 -15.53 -3.58
C GLU A 93 6.85 -15.01 -4.55
N LYS A 94 5.65 -14.67 -4.06
CA LYS A 94 4.53 -14.24 -4.92
C LYS A 94 4.30 -12.73 -4.91
N GLY A 95 4.45 -12.10 -3.75
CA GLY A 95 4.12 -10.69 -3.56
C GLY A 95 2.67 -10.33 -3.89
N PRO A 96 2.35 -9.02 -4.02
CA PRO A 96 3.22 -7.91 -3.65
C PRO A 96 3.55 -7.88 -2.15
N LEU A 97 4.69 -7.31 -1.79
CA LEU A 97 5.15 -7.20 -0.39
C LEU A 97 4.68 -5.91 0.29
N VAL A 98 3.59 -5.37 -0.25
CA VAL A 98 2.84 -4.22 0.24
C VAL A 98 1.35 -4.54 0.08
N ARG A 99 0.55 -4.18 1.08
CA ARG A 99 -0.92 -4.27 1.06
C ARG A 99 -1.51 -2.89 1.32
N ALA A 100 -2.58 -2.58 0.60
CA ALA A 100 -3.32 -1.35 0.74
C ALA A 100 -4.79 -1.64 1.08
N GLN A 101 -5.34 -0.93 2.06
CA GLN A 101 -6.77 -0.96 2.37
C GLN A 101 -7.31 0.45 2.56
N LEU A 102 -8.53 0.69 2.12
CA LEU A 102 -9.25 1.94 2.33
C LEU A 102 -10.55 1.64 3.07
N ILE A 103 -10.70 2.24 4.25
CA ILE A 103 -11.87 2.06 5.12
C ILE A 103 -12.64 3.39 5.12
N GLN A 104 -13.90 3.38 4.76
CA GLN A 104 -14.77 4.55 4.80
C GLN A 104 -15.64 4.53 6.07
N LEU A 105 -15.54 5.56 6.91
CA LEU A 105 -16.27 5.67 8.18
C LEU A 105 -17.49 6.58 8.08
N ALA A 106 -17.41 7.61 7.22
CA ALA A 106 -18.48 8.55 6.93
C ALA A 106 -18.41 8.98 5.44
N GLN A 107 -19.30 9.87 5.00
CA GLN A 107 -19.28 10.37 3.62
C GLN A 107 -17.94 11.03 3.24
N ASP A 108 -17.33 11.71 4.20
CA ASP A 108 -16.11 12.51 4.10
C ASP A 108 -15.04 12.06 5.12
N GLU A 109 -15.05 10.79 5.52
CA GLU A 109 -14.08 10.29 6.49
C GLU A 109 -13.57 8.91 6.13
N TYR A 110 -12.25 8.78 6.09
CA TYR A 110 -11.57 7.56 5.66
C TYR A 110 -10.35 7.25 6.54
N ILE A 111 -10.02 5.97 6.62
CA ILE A 111 -8.73 5.46 7.09
C ILE A 111 -8.09 4.70 5.94
N PHE A 112 -6.90 5.13 5.53
CA PHE A 112 -6.05 4.38 4.62
C PHE A 112 -5.01 3.58 5.42
N LEU A 113 -4.94 2.29 5.15
CA LEU A 113 -3.96 1.38 5.70
C LEU A 113 -2.97 0.99 4.61
N MET A 114 -1.68 1.04 4.93
CA MET A 114 -0.63 0.55 4.05
C MET A 114 0.41 -0.19 4.87
N THR A 115 0.54 -1.49 4.64
CA THR A 115 1.49 -2.34 5.36
C THR A 115 2.50 -2.89 4.40
N HIS A 116 3.77 -2.77 4.75
CA HIS A 116 4.90 -3.25 3.96
C HIS A 116 5.61 -4.38 4.68
N HIS A 117 6.29 -5.25 3.93
CA HIS A 117 7.37 -6.03 4.49
C HIS A 117 8.65 -5.19 4.54
N HIS A 118 9.34 -5.15 5.68
CA HIS A 118 10.54 -4.32 5.92
C HIS A 118 11.69 -4.65 4.95
N ILE A 119 11.70 -5.84 4.34
CA ILE A 119 12.70 -6.20 3.33
C ILE A 119 12.68 -5.30 2.08
N ILE A 120 11.54 -4.65 1.79
CA ILE A 120 11.38 -3.76 0.63
C ILE A 120 11.28 -2.28 1.01
N THR A 121 11.33 -1.94 2.30
CA THR A 121 11.12 -0.56 2.75
C THR A 121 11.93 -0.22 4.01
N ASP A 122 12.22 1.05 4.17
CA ASP A 122 12.80 1.65 5.38
C ASP A 122 12.06 2.95 5.72
N GLY A 123 12.39 3.57 6.86
CA GLY A 123 11.73 4.80 7.29
C GLY A 123 11.89 5.99 6.33
N TRP A 124 12.98 6.05 5.56
CA TRP A 124 13.24 7.14 4.62
C TRP A 124 12.40 6.98 3.36
N SER A 125 12.44 5.80 2.75
CA SER A 125 11.69 5.45 1.55
C SER A 125 10.18 5.57 1.74
N LEU A 126 9.64 5.31 2.94
CA LEU A 126 8.22 5.57 3.23
C LEU A 126 7.86 7.06 3.07
N GLY A 127 8.72 7.98 3.52
CA GLY A 127 8.51 9.41 3.35
C GLY A 127 8.56 9.86 1.89
N VAL A 128 9.38 9.19 1.06
CA VAL A 128 9.40 9.42 -0.40
C VAL A 128 8.13 8.89 -1.04
N GLN A 129 7.74 7.65 -0.75
CA GLN A 129 6.54 7.03 -1.30
C GLN A 129 5.27 7.83 -0.99
N PHE A 130 5.13 8.36 0.23
CA PHE A 130 3.97 9.19 0.56
C PHE A 130 3.94 10.53 -0.17
N ARG A 131 5.11 11.14 -0.40
CA ARG A 131 5.21 12.37 -1.18
C ARG A 131 4.78 12.10 -2.62
N ASP A 132 5.35 11.07 -3.24
CA ASP A 132 5.02 10.67 -4.60
C ASP A 132 3.51 10.33 -4.71
N LEU A 133 2.96 9.58 -3.74
CA LEU A 133 1.53 9.26 -3.70
C LEU A 133 0.64 10.50 -3.63
N ASN A 134 1.01 11.49 -2.81
CA ASN A 134 0.26 12.74 -2.70
C ASN A 134 0.30 13.54 -4.01
N GLU A 135 1.48 13.70 -4.61
CA GLU A 135 1.63 14.42 -5.89
C GLU A 135 0.88 13.72 -7.05
N LEU A 136 0.93 12.39 -7.10
CA LEU A 136 0.16 11.58 -8.06
C LEU A 136 -1.35 11.76 -7.86
N TYR A 137 -1.83 11.68 -6.62
CA TYR A 137 -3.24 11.84 -6.31
C TYR A 137 -3.75 13.24 -6.65
N GLU A 138 -3.00 14.29 -6.28
CA GLU A 138 -3.34 15.67 -6.62
C GLU A 138 -3.51 15.84 -8.13
N ALA A 139 -2.54 15.39 -8.94
CA ALA A 139 -2.63 15.47 -10.40
C ALA A 139 -3.82 14.68 -10.97
N PHE A 140 -4.01 13.43 -10.54
CA PHE A 140 -5.09 12.58 -11.07
C PHE A 140 -6.48 13.06 -10.65
N SER A 141 -6.63 13.67 -9.47
CA SER A 141 -7.91 14.21 -8.98
C SER A 141 -8.44 15.36 -9.84
N VAL A 142 -7.56 16.06 -10.55
CA VAL A 142 -7.91 17.13 -11.50
C VAL A 142 -7.75 16.72 -12.96
N GLY A 143 -7.57 15.42 -13.23
CA GLY A 143 -7.47 14.85 -14.57
C GLY A 143 -6.15 15.14 -15.31
N GLN A 144 -5.09 15.50 -14.59
CA GLN A 144 -3.74 15.65 -15.17
C GLN A 144 -3.03 14.29 -15.27
N SER A 145 -1.94 14.23 -16.05
CA SER A 145 -1.06 13.06 -16.13
C SER A 145 -0.08 13.00 -14.96
N ASP A 146 0.68 11.89 -14.85
CA ASP A 146 1.77 11.73 -13.87
C ASP A 146 2.73 12.94 -13.93
N PRO A 147 2.86 13.73 -12.85
CA PRO A 147 3.70 14.92 -12.81
C PRO A 147 5.16 14.61 -12.42
N LEU A 148 5.45 13.39 -11.96
CA LEU A 148 6.73 13.06 -11.36
C LEU A 148 7.81 12.81 -12.43
N ALA A 149 8.95 13.47 -12.29
CA ALA A 149 10.13 13.16 -13.10
C ALA A 149 10.57 11.70 -12.88
N PRO A 150 11.22 11.03 -13.85
CA PRO A 150 11.75 9.67 -13.64
C PRO A 150 12.63 9.58 -12.39
N LEU A 151 12.56 8.46 -11.65
CA LEU A 151 13.46 8.23 -10.52
C LEU A 151 14.91 8.19 -11.03
N ALA A 152 15.81 8.88 -10.31
CA ALA A 152 17.23 8.78 -10.58
C ALA A 152 17.73 7.38 -10.17
N ILE A 153 18.54 6.77 -11.03
CA ILE A 153 19.17 5.45 -10.81
C ILE A 153 20.58 5.66 -10.26
#